data_AF-A0A381V838-F1
#
_entry.id   AF-A0A381V838-F1
#
_cell.length_a   1.000
_cell.length_b   1.000
_cell.length_c   1.000
_cell.angle_alpha   90.00
_cell.angle_beta   90.00
_cell.angle_gamma   90.00
#
_symmetry.space_group_name_H-M   'P 1'
#
loop_
_entity.id
_entity.type
_entity.pdbx_description
1 polymer ?
#
loop_
_entity_poly.entity_id
_entity_poly.type
_entity_poly.pdbx_seq_one_letter_code
_entity_poly.pdbx_strand_id
1 'polypeptide(L)' 'MKRLRCDCGVLALALLGVPAVCSAQLTGVEGGEWRYLGGDAGSTRSAPLLNQIDASNFS' A
#
# COMPACT_ATOMS: atom_id res chain seq x y z
N MET A 1 -43.64 -6.82 3.53
CA MET A 1 -42.21 -6.85 3.95
C MET A 1 -41.36 -7.44 2.82
N LYS A 2 -40.74 -6.60 1.97
CA LYS A 2 -39.81 -7.02 0.90
C LYS A 2 -38.78 -5.91 0.65
N ARG A 3 -37.90 -5.62 1.62
CA ARG A 3 -36.87 -4.56 1.48
C ARG A 3 -35.59 -4.86 2.25
N LEU A 4 -35.05 -6.09 2.15
CA LEU A 4 -33.77 -6.40 2.83
C LEU A 4 -32.84 -7.35 2.05
N ARG A 5 -33.20 -7.77 0.83
CA ARG A 5 -32.44 -8.80 0.08
C ARG A 5 -31.57 -8.24 -1.04
N CYS A 6 -31.79 -7.01 -1.48
CA CYS A 6 -30.98 -6.38 -2.54
C CYS A 6 -29.83 -5.52 -1.99
N ASP A 7 -29.92 -5.05 -0.74
CA ASP A 7 -28.94 -4.11 -0.19
C ASP A 7 -27.58 -4.77 0.09
N CYS A 8 -27.59 -6.05 0.49
CA CYS A 8 -26.38 -6.80 0.80
C CYS A 8 -25.50 -7.06 -0.43
N GLY A 9 -26.13 -7.29 -1.60
CA GLY A 9 -25.40 -7.55 -2.85
C GLY A 9 -24.72 -6.30 -3.41
N VAL A 10 -25.37 -5.13 -3.29
CA VAL A 10 -24.79 -3.85 -3.69
C VAL A 10 -23.59 -3.48 -2.80
N LEU A 11 -23.70 -3.74 -1.49
CA LEU A 11 -22.62 -3.49 -0.54
C LEU A 11 -21.40 -4.41 -0.78
N ALA A 12 -21.63 -5.69 -1.07
CA ALA A 12 -20.56 -6.64 -1.38
C ALA A 12 -19.82 -6.28 -2.68
N LEU A 13 -20.54 -5.82 -3.71
CA LEU A 13 -19.93 -5.39 -4.97
C LEU A 13 -19.13 -4.09 -4.82
N ALA A 14 -19.61 -3.16 -3.98
CA ALA A 14 -18.89 -1.92 -3.67
C ALA A 14 -17.54 -2.19 -2.97
N LEU A 15 -17.45 -3.24 -2.15
CA LEU A 15 -16.21 -3.62 -1.46
C LEU A 15 -15.15 -4.23 -2.39
N LEU A 16 -15.54 -4.84 -3.51
CA LEU A 16 -14.62 -5.46 -4.49
C LEU A 16 -13.99 -4.45 -5.45
N GLY A 17 -14.56 -3.25 -5.57
CA GLY A 17 -14.06 -2.18 -6.45
C GLY A 17 -13.02 -1.26 -5.82
N VAL A 18 -12.76 -1.40 -4.51
CA VAL A 18 -11.75 -0.59 -3.82
C VAL A 18 -10.37 -1.16 -4.14
N PRO A 19 -9.44 -0.40 -4.74
CA PRO A 19 -8.09 -0.87 -4.95
C PRO A 19 -7.48 -1.21 -3.59
N ALA A 20 -7.09 -2.47 -3.42
CA ALA A 20 -6.39 -2.90 -2.22
C ALA A 20 -5.09 -2.10 -2.12
N VAL A 21 -4.91 -1.38 -1.01
CA VAL A 21 -3.64 -0.73 -0.68
C VAL A 21 -2.66 -1.82 -0.26
N CYS A 22 -2.15 -2.56 -1.23
CA CYS A 22 -1.16 -3.61 -0.99
C CYS A 22 0.19 -2.94 -0.78
N SER A 23 0.66 -2.83 0.47
CA SER A 23 2.07 -2.56 0.73
C SER A 23 2.84 -3.87 0.57
N ALA A 24 3.56 -4.01 -0.54
CA ALA A 24 4.54 -5.09 -0.69
C ALA A 24 5.72 -4.95 0.29
N GLN A 25 5.89 -3.76 0.87
CA GLN A 25 6.91 -3.43 1.85
C GLN A 25 6.62 -4.15 3.17
N LEU A 26 7.56 -4.97 3.63
CA LEU A 26 7.51 -5.53 4.98
C LEU A 26 8.03 -4.50 6.00
N THR A 27 8.03 -4.85 7.28
CA THR A 27 8.55 -3.97 8.34
C THR A 27 10.03 -3.65 8.13
N GLY A 28 10.51 -2.50 8.60
CA GLY A 28 11.92 -2.13 8.55
C GLY A 28 12.26 -0.76 7.98
N VAL A 29 11.27 -0.05 7.42
CA VAL A 29 11.42 1.32 6.90
C VAL A 29 10.56 2.35 7.66
N GLU A 30 10.11 2.00 8.87
CA GLU A 30 9.26 2.87 9.68
C GLU A 30 10.00 4.16 10.04
N GLY A 31 9.38 5.32 9.75
CA GLY A 31 10.00 6.63 9.96
C GLY A 31 11.05 7.01 8.92
N GLY A 32 11.20 6.25 7.84
CA GLY A 32 12.18 6.53 6.77
C GLY A 32 13.60 6.00 7.05
N GLU A 33 13.79 5.29 8.16
CA GLU A 33 15.07 4.69 8.55
C GLU A 33 15.39 3.43 7.74
N TRP A 34 16.67 3.14 7.52
CA TRP A 34 17.13 1.93 6.84
C TRP A 34 17.69 0.92 7.85
N ARG A 35 16.84 0.01 8.34
CA ARG A 35 17.20 -0.91 9.44
C ARG A 35 17.78 -2.24 8.98
N TYR A 36 17.40 -2.72 7.81
CA TYR A 36 17.86 -3.99 7.24
C TYR A 36 18.73 -3.75 6.01
N LEU A 37 19.64 -4.68 5.70
CA LEU A 37 20.48 -4.58 4.50
C LEU A 37 19.65 -4.38 3.22
N GLY A 38 18.52 -5.09 3.11
CA GLY A 38 17.59 -4.99 1.98
C GLY A 38 16.50 -3.92 2.15
N GLY A 39 16.62 -2.99 3.09
CA GLY A 39 15.63 -1.95 3.38
C GLY A 39 14.56 -2.42 4.36
N ASP A 40 13.76 -3.40 3.96
CA ASP A 40 12.75 -4.03 4.79
C ASP A 40 13.03 -5.52 5.04
N ALA A 41 12.21 -6.15 5.87
CA ALA A 41 12.27 -7.59 6.15
C ALA A 41 12.06 -8.47 4.90
N GLY A 42 11.52 -7.91 3.81
CA GLY A 42 11.33 -8.57 2.53
C GLY A 42 12.49 -8.38 1.56
N SER A 43 13.51 -7.60 1.95
CA SER A 43 14.63 -7.20 1.11
C SER A 43 14.22 -6.53 -0.20
N THR A 44 13.16 -5.70 -0.18
CA THR A 44 12.64 -5.02 -1.38
C THR A 44 13.60 -3.99 -1.99
N ARG A 45 14.55 -3.48 -1.20
CA ARG A 45 15.47 -2.39 -1.55
C ARG A 45 14.75 -1.08 -1.96
N SER A 46 13.54 -0.87 -1.47
CA SER A 46 12.73 0.33 -1.74
C SER A 46 12.74 1.29 -0.55
N ALA A 47 12.84 2.59 -0.81
CA ALA A 47 12.70 3.68 0.17
C ALA A 47 11.46 4.57 -0.15
N PRO A 48 10.22 4.06 0.03
CA PRO A 48 9.01 4.74 -0.45
C PRO A 48 8.73 6.10 0.24
N LEU A 49 9.30 6.34 1.41
CA LEU A 49 9.15 7.60 2.15
C LEU A 49 10.17 8.67 1.75
N LEU A 50 11.20 8.32 0.96
CA LEU A 50 12.17 9.28 0.43
C LEU A 50 11.77 9.70 -0.99
N ASN A 51 11.20 10.89 -1.11
CA ASN A 51 10.77 11.48 -2.37
C ASN A 51 11.46 12.80 -2.70
N GLN A 52 12.55 13.14 -2.00
CA GLN A 52 13.32 14.36 -2.25
C GLN A 52 14.09 14.30 -3.58
N ILE A 53 14.57 13.12 -3.96
CA ILE A 53 15.29 12.90 -5.21
C ILE A 53 14.34 12.29 -6.23
N ASP A 54 14.29 12.87 -7.42
CA ASP A 54 13.46 12.39 -8.53
C ASP A 54 14.17 12.62 -9.88
N ALA A 55 13.50 12.23 -10.97
CA ALA A 55 14.04 12.29 -12.32
C ALA A 55 14.35 13.73 -12.81
N SER A 56 13.79 14.76 -12.17
CA SER A 56 14.05 16.16 -12.51
C SER A 56 15.31 16.73 -11.84
N ASN A 57 15.80 16.08 -10.78
CA ASN A 57 16.85 16.63 -9.91
C ASN A 57 18.07 15.71 -9.68
N PHE A 58 18.15 14.57 -10.36
CA PHE A 58 19.32 13.70 -10.40
C PHE A 58 20.07 13.83 -11.74
N SER A 59 21.41 13.93 -11.72
CA SER A 59 22.28 14.11 -12.90
C SER A 59 23.23 12.93 -13.11
#